data_AF-A0A1H6F5Y9-F1
#
_entry.id   AF-A0A1H6F5Y9-F1
#
_cell.length_a   1.000
_cell.length_b   1.000
_cell.length_c   1.000
_cell.angle_alpha   90.00
_cell.angle_beta   90.00
_cell.angle_gamma   90.00
#
_symmetry.space_group_name_H-M   'P 1'
#
loop_
_entity.id
_entity.type
_entity.pdbx_description
1 polymer ?
#
loop_
_entity_poly.entity_id
_entity_poly.type
_entity_poly.pdbx_seq_one_letter_code
_entity_poly.pdbx_strand_id
1 'polypeptide(L)' 'MDKHQRVQRYSLTYINPLLFSGDNGRVLGYDDAHNYHHRHYFGQVTAVEFVSFQDTLEKFEQEWRAIAHEYCH' A
#
# COMPACT_ATOMS: atom_id res chain seq x y z
N MET A 1 4.81 -21.25 -22.79
CA MET A 1 4.45 -20.96 -21.40
C MET A 1 5.52 -20.06 -20.85
N ASP A 2 5.25 -18.76 -20.73
CA ASP A 2 6.17 -17.79 -20.14
C ASP A 2 6.42 -18.18 -18.68
N LYS A 3 7.69 -18.29 -18.29
CA LYS A 3 8.15 -18.74 -16.97
C LYS A 3 8.34 -17.57 -15.99
N HIS A 4 7.81 -16.40 -16.29
CA HIS A 4 7.80 -15.25 -15.39
C HIS A 4 6.35 -15.04 -14.95
N GLN A 5 6.09 -15.30 -13.68
CA GLN A 5 4.80 -15.03 -13.07
C GLN A 5 4.61 -13.51 -13.00
N ARG A 6 4.18 -12.93 -14.12
CA ARG A 6 3.89 -11.51 -14.26
C ARG A 6 2.71 -11.20 -13.37
N VAL A 7 2.94 -10.47 -12.28
CA VAL A 7 1.87 -9.92 -11.45
C VAL A 7 0.99 -9.06 -12.36
N GLN A 8 -0.28 -9.45 -12.48
CA GLN A 8 -1.23 -8.75 -13.35
C GLN A 8 -1.94 -7.62 -12.61
N ARG A 9 -2.15 -7.78 -11.29
CA ARG A 9 -2.69 -6.79 -10.34
C ARG A 9 -2.27 -7.11 -8.91
N TYR A 10 -2.18 -6.11 -8.03
CA TYR A 10 -2.02 -6.30 -6.59
C TYR A 10 -2.73 -5.20 -5.77
N SER A 11 -2.98 -5.49 -4.49
CA SER A 11 -3.48 -4.52 -3.52
C SER A 11 -3.00 -4.90 -2.11
N LEU A 12 -2.32 -3.98 -1.44
CA LEU A 12 -1.90 -4.05 -0.04
C LEU A 12 -2.58 -2.91 0.71
N THR A 13 -3.25 -3.20 1.82
CA THR A 13 -4.09 -2.20 2.49
C THR A 13 -4.07 -2.40 4.00
N TYR A 14 -3.76 -1.34 4.74
CA TYR A 14 -3.97 -1.24 6.18
C TYR A 14 -5.17 -0.33 6.46
N ILE A 15 -6.21 -0.91 7.09
CA ILE A 15 -7.45 -0.23 7.45
C ILE A 15 -7.52 -0.08 8.96
N ASN A 16 -7.72 1.15 9.43
CA ASN A 16 -8.00 1.43 10.83
C ASN A 16 -8.88 2.70 10.94
N PRO A 17 -10.22 2.55 10.95
CA PRO A 17 -11.15 3.67 11.02
C PRO A 17 -11.06 4.51 12.28
N LEU A 18 -10.49 3.95 13.37
CA LEU A 18 -10.25 4.68 14.61
C LEU A 18 -9.07 5.65 14.48
N LEU A 19 -8.09 5.31 13.64
CA LEU A 19 -6.93 6.15 13.35
C LEU A 19 -7.20 7.14 12.21
N PHE A 20 -7.94 6.73 11.19
CA PHE A 20 -8.33 7.59 10.07
C PHE A 20 -9.67 7.16 9.50
N SER A 21 -10.64 8.06 9.42
CA SER A 21 -11.98 7.76 8.91
C SER A 21 -12.19 8.12 7.44
N GLY A 22 -11.25 8.84 6.81
CA GLY A 22 -11.25 9.09 5.38
C GLY A 22 -10.89 7.83 4.57
N ASP A 23 -11.09 7.89 3.25
CA ASP A 23 -10.67 6.81 2.33
C ASP A 23 -11.15 5.40 2.76
N ASN A 24 -12.40 5.31 3.23
CA ASN A 24 -13.01 4.09 3.77
C ASN A 24 -12.22 3.45 4.94
N GLY A 25 -11.51 4.26 5.71
CA GLY A 25 -10.69 3.79 6.83
C GLY A 25 -9.25 3.39 6.45
N ARG A 26 -8.86 3.54 5.17
CA ARG A 26 -7.52 3.18 4.69
C ARG A 26 -6.50 4.20 5.19
N VAL A 27 -5.65 3.75 6.10
CA VAL A 27 -4.53 4.55 6.63
C VAL A 27 -3.34 4.48 5.70
N LEU A 28 -3.02 3.29 5.17
CA LEU A 28 -1.91 3.05 4.26
C LEU A 28 -2.33 2.02 3.20
N GLY A 29 -1.87 2.17 1.95
CA GLY A 29 -1.99 1.11 0.96
C GLY A 29 -1.13 1.31 -0.27
N TYR A 30 -0.92 0.23 -1.02
CA TYR A 30 -0.29 0.21 -2.33
C TYR A 30 -1.11 -0.66 -3.27
N ASP A 31 -1.44 -0.14 -4.44
CA ASP A 31 -2.13 -0.88 -5.47
C ASP A 31 -1.76 -0.37 -6.87
N ASP A 32 -2.15 -1.11 -7.90
CA ASP A 32 -1.92 -0.78 -9.30
C ASP A 32 -3.23 -0.53 -10.07
N ALA A 33 -4.28 -0.11 -9.36
CA ALA A 33 -5.50 0.34 -10.01
C ALA A 33 -5.22 1.60 -10.87
N HIS A 34 -6.10 1.84 -11.85
CA HIS A 34 -6.00 3.00 -12.75
C HIS A 34 -4.77 3.04 -13.66
N ASN A 35 -4.13 1.88 -13.93
CA ASN A 35 -2.98 1.72 -14.83
C ASN A 35 -1.68 2.39 -14.36
N TYR A 36 -1.56 2.70 -13.07
CA TYR A 36 -0.29 3.12 -12.48
C TYR A 36 -0.22 2.69 -11.01
N HIS A 37 1.00 2.49 -10.54
CA HIS A 37 1.27 2.11 -9.16
C HIS A 37 1.16 3.33 -8.27
N HIS A 38 0.40 3.22 -7.19
CA HIS A 38 0.23 4.34 -6.29
C HIS A 38 0.13 3.91 -4.83
N ARG A 39 0.56 4.83 -3.98
CA ARG A 39 0.52 4.74 -2.53
C ARG A 39 -0.63 5.60 -2.03
N HIS A 40 -1.41 5.05 -1.11
CA HIS A 40 -2.40 5.75 -0.32
C HIS A 40 -1.86 5.94 1.09
N TYR A 41 -1.96 7.16 1.62
CA TYR A 41 -1.56 7.46 3.00
C TYR A 41 -2.43 8.56 3.58
N PHE A 42 -3.23 8.22 4.59
CA PHE A 42 -4.23 9.12 5.18
C PHE A 42 -5.03 9.90 4.12
N GLY A 43 -5.53 9.18 3.10
CA GLY A 43 -6.31 9.72 1.99
C GLY A 43 -5.52 10.47 0.91
N GLN A 44 -4.21 10.67 1.07
CA GLN A 44 -3.35 11.19 0.02
C GLN A 44 -2.92 10.08 -0.93
N VAL A 45 -3.09 10.31 -2.24
CA VAL A 45 -2.67 9.40 -3.30
C VAL A 45 -1.43 9.94 -4.00
N THR A 46 -0.37 9.14 -4.08
CA THR A 46 0.87 9.49 -4.77
C THR A 46 1.32 8.36 -5.68
N ALA A 47 1.68 8.68 -6.93
CA ALA A 47 2.31 7.71 -7.83
C ALA A 47 3.64 7.22 -7.25
N VAL A 48 3.95 5.95 -7.45
CA VAL A 48 5.21 5.33 -7.01
C VAL A 48 5.85 4.54 -8.14
N GLU A 49 7.17 4.44 -8.09
CA GLU A 49 7.92 3.54 -8.97
C GLU A 49 7.71 2.09 -8.51
N PHE A 50 7.38 1.22 -9.46
CA PHE A 50 7.25 -0.21 -9.24
C PHE A 50 8.50 -0.94 -9.74
N VAL A 51 9.22 -1.54 -8.81
CA VAL A 51 10.41 -2.37 -9.08
C VAL A 51 9.99 -3.84 -9.11
N SER A 52 9.37 -4.31 -8.03
CA SER A 52 8.77 -5.64 -7.92
C SER A 52 7.66 -5.66 -6.86
N PHE A 53 6.87 -6.74 -6.84
CA PHE A 53 5.90 -6.95 -5.77
C PHE A 53 6.58 -7.12 -4.41
N GLN A 54 7.70 -7.85 -4.34
CA GLN A 54 8.49 -8.01 -3.12
C GLN A 54 8.98 -6.67 -2.58
N ASP A 55 9.56 -5.80 -3.41
CA ASP A 55 10.01 -4.47 -2.97
C ASP A 55 8.83 -3.61 -2.47
N THR A 56 7.66 -3.74 -3.10
CA THR A 56 6.45 -3.03 -2.68
C THR A 56 5.93 -3.55 -1.34
N LEU A 57 5.96 -4.87 -1.13
CA LEU A 57 5.56 -5.50 0.12
C LEU A 57 6.49 -5.09 1.27
N GLU A 58 7.81 -5.11 1.06
CA GLU A 58 8.78 -4.70 2.07
C GLU A 58 8.58 -3.23 2.47
N LYS A 59 8.36 -2.33 1.50
CA LYS A 59 8.02 -0.92 1.76
C LYS A 59 6.74 -0.79 2.57
N PHE A 60 5.68 -1.50 2.17
CA PHE A 60 4.41 -1.48 2.89
C PHE A 60 4.56 -1.93 4.34
N GLU A 61 5.28 -3.03 4.59
CA GLU A 61 5.49 -3.54 5.96
C GLU A 61 6.29 -2.57 6.83
N GLN A 62 7.33 -1.93 6.28
CA GLN A 62 8.13 -0.94 6.99
C GLN A 62 7.29 0.27 7.40
N GLU A 63 6.51 0.82 6.46
CA GLU A 63 5.64 1.97 6.74
C GLU A 63 4.51 1.62 7.69
N TRP A 64 3.89 0.43 7.53
CA TRP A 64 2.86 -0.04 8.46
C TRP A 64 3.41 -0.17 9.88
N ARG A 65 4.61 -0.75 10.06
CA ARG A 65 5.24 -0.86 11.38
C ARG A 65 5.55 0.52 11.98
N ALA A 66 6.00 1.47 11.16
CA ALA A 66 6.23 2.84 11.62
C ALA A 66 4.93 3.48 12.11
N ILE A 67 3.83 3.36 11.36
CA ILE A 67 2.50 3.85 11.76
C ILE A 67 2.03 3.15 13.04
N ALA A 68 2.17 1.82 13.13
CA ALA A 68 1.76 1.08 14.32
C ALA A 68 2.56 1.53 15.56
N HIS A 69 3.86 1.76 15.42
CA HIS A 69 4.70 2.26 16.51
C HIS A 69 4.34 3.70 16.93
N GLU A 70 3.95 4.54 15.97
CA GLU A 70 3.61 5.95 16.22
C GLU A 70 2.21 6.14 16.83
N TYR A 71 1.24 5.32 16.43
CA TYR A 71 -0.18 5.55 16.74
C TYR A 71 -0.85 4.47 17.60
N CYS A 72 -0.23 3.31 17.81
CA CYS A 72 -0.75 2.28 18.70
C CYS A 72 0.07 2.21 19.98
N HIS A 73 -0.50 2.72 21.08
CA HIS A 73 -0.02 2.58 22.45
C HIS A 73 -1.09 1.94 23.32
#